data_AF-A0A954M7J7-F1
#
_entry.id   AF-A0A954M7J7-F1
#
_cell.length_a   1.000
_cell.length_b   1.000
_cell.length_c   1.000
_cell.angle_alpha   90.00
_cell.angle_beta   90.00
_cell.angle_gamma   90.00
#
_symmetry.space_group_name_H-M   'P 1'
#
loop_
_entity.id
_entity.type
_entity.pdbx_description
1 polymer ?
#
loop_
_entity_poly.entity_id
_entity_poly.type
_entity_poly.pdbx_seq_one_letter_code
_entity_poly.pdbx_strand_id
1 'polypeptide(L)'
;MRHVLLICGCLILCCGLGPIGSQADDAATTPVKKPAAEPQERRGPLPFYYGKLGMSDEQKEKAYAVQESYDKKLDELKKQMKALLAERDQKLNELLTDGQKLRLEELLVEAKKKAGPKGEKVDKNDPAAE
;
A
#
# COMPACT_ATOMS: atom_id res chain seq x y z
N MET A 1 13.75 -18.97 27.89
CA MET A 1 12.50 -19.61 28.35
C MET A 1 11.46 -19.39 27.25
N ARG A 2 11.41 -20.24 26.22
CA ARG A 2 10.52 -21.43 26.12
C ARG A 2 9.07 -21.12 26.53
N HIS A 3 8.29 -20.58 25.61
CA HIS A 3 6.85 -20.89 25.51
C HIS A 3 6.52 -21.14 24.05
N VAL A 4 6.81 -22.38 23.65
CA VAL A 4 6.15 -23.09 22.57
C VAL A 4 4.73 -23.33 23.04
N LEU A 5 3.74 -22.74 22.37
CA LEU A 5 2.34 -23.14 22.52
C LEU A 5 1.82 -23.54 21.14
N LEU A 6 1.92 -24.85 20.95
CA LEU A 6 1.46 -25.65 19.84
C LEU A 6 -0.04 -25.90 20.09
N ILE A 7 -0.92 -25.18 19.38
CA ILE A 7 -2.36 -25.45 19.39
C ILE A 7 -2.79 -25.88 17.99
N CYS A 8 -2.92 -27.21 17.92
CA CYS A 8 -4.09 -27.93 17.43
C CYS A 8 -4.64 -27.51 16.05
N GLY A 9 -4.14 -28.22 15.03
CA GLY A 9 -4.83 -28.36 13.75
C GLY A 9 -6.13 -29.12 13.94
N CYS A 10 -7.24 -28.48 13.57
CA CYS A 10 -8.50 -29.15 13.34
C CYS A 10 -8.64 -29.35 11.82
N LEU A 11 -8.25 -30.54 11.39
CA LEU A 11 -8.38 -31.06 10.04
C LEU A 11 -9.87 -31.38 9.80
N ILE A 12 -10.64 -30.41 9.27
CA ILE A 12 -12.02 -30.66 8.84
C ILE A 12 -11.99 -31.15 7.39
N LEU A 13 -11.99 -32.47 7.29
CA LEU A 13 -12.20 -33.26 6.08
C LEU A 13 -13.72 -33.31 5.80
N CYS A 14 -14.20 -32.52 4.83
CA CYS A 14 -15.53 -32.70 4.25
C CYS A 14 -15.42 -33.23 2.82
N CYS A 15 -15.74 -34.51 2.67
CA CYS A 15 -16.02 -35.19 1.41
C CYS A 15 -17.19 -34.53 0.67
N GLY A 16 -17.10 -34.47 -0.67
CA GLY A 16 -18.21 -34.07 -1.53
C GLY A 16 -17.86 -34.17 -3.01
N LEU A 17 -17.66 -35.40 -3.49
CA LEU A 17 -17.64 -35.74 -4.92
C LEU A 17 -19.10 -35.89 -5.38
N GLY A 18 -19.51 -35.14 -6.40
CA GLY A 18 -20.83 -35.24 -7.05
C GLY A 18 -20.82 -34.61 -8.44
N PRO A 19 -21.62 -35.12 -9.40
CA PRO A 19 -21.19 -35.28 -10.79
C PRO A 19 -21.46 -34.09 -11.71
N ILE A 20 -20.70 -34.12 -12.81
CA ILE A 20 -20.83 -33.35 -14.05
C ILE A 20 -22.25 -33.51 -14.62
N GLY A 21 -23.02 -32.43 -14.59
CA GLY A 21 -24.24 -32.26 -15.38
C GLY A 21 -23.97 -31.26 -16.50
N SER A 22 -23.80 -31.77 -17.72
CA SER A 22 -23.80 -30.97 -18.94
C SER A 22 -25.26 -30.77 -19.36
N GLN A 23 -25.77 -29.54 -19.27
CA GLN A 23 -27.02 -29.17 -19.90
C GLN A 23 -26.76 -27.90 -20.71
N ALA A 24 -26.69 -28.12 -22.03
CA ALA A 24 -26.81 -27.07 -23.02
C ALA A 24 -28.30 -26.73 -23.12
N ASP A 25 -28.65 -25.48 -22.87
CA ASP A 25 -29.86 -24.87 -23.40
C ASP A 25 -29.50 -23.46 -23.88
N ASP A 26 -29.47 -23.34 -25.20
CA ASP A 26 -29.43 -22.12 -25.98
C ASP A 26 -30.72 -21.34 -25.69
N ALA A 27 -30.63 -20.29 -24.87
CA ALA A 27 -31.70 -19.32 -24.69
C ALA A 27 -31.12 -17.93 -24.90
N ALA A 28 -31.34 -17.41 -26.11
CA ALA A 28 -31.04 -16.06 -26.54
C ALA A 28 -31.51 -15.03 -25.50
N THR A 29 -30.56 -14.53 -24.71
CA THR A 29 -30.70 -13.28 -23.97
C THR A 29 -29.75 -12.29 -24.61
N THR A 30 -30.31 -11.37 -25.38
CA THR A 30 -29.62 -10.17 -25.85
C THR A 30 -28.94 -9.49 -24.65
N PRO A 31 -27.61 -9.33 -24.66
CA PRO A 31 -26.94 -8.64 -23.56
C PRO A 31 -27.29 -7.16 -23.68
N VAL A 32 -28.18 -6.68 -22.81
CA VAL A 32 -28.38 -5.26 -22.60
C VAL A 32 -27.04 -4.69 -22.14
N LYS A 33 -26.37 -3.99 -23.06
CA LYS A 33 -25.10 -3.34 -22.82
C LYS A 33 -25.31 -2.26 -21.77
N LYS A 34 -24.98 -2.59 -20.51
CA LYS A 34 -24.93 -1.66 -19.38
C LYS A 34 -24.06 -0.46 -19.82
N PRO A 35 -24.48 0.80 -19.63
CA PRO A 35 -23.66 1.95 -19.98
C PRO A 35 -22.31 1.80 -19.30
N ALA A 36 -21.24 1.89 -20.08
CA ALA A 36 -19.89 1.90 -19.56
C ALA A 36 -19.78 3.09 -18.62
N ALA A 37 -19.71 2.82 -17.32
CA ALA A 37 -19.42 3.84 -16.32
C ALA A 37 -18.09 4.48 -16.70
N GLU A 38 -18.08 5.81 -16.76
CA GLU A 38 -16.86 6.58 -16.98
C GLU A 38 -15.78 6.15 -15.97
N PRO A 39 -14.49 6.21 -16.34
CA PRO A 39 -13.42 5.81 -15.44
C PRO A 39 -13.48 6.64 -14.16
N GLN A 40 -14.01 6.06 -13.09
CA GLN A 40 -13.88 6.64 -11.76
C GLN A 40 -12.38 6.63 -11.44
N GLU A 41 -11.80 7.81 -11.24
CA GLU A 41 -10.49 7.94 -10.61
C GLU A 41 -10.48 7.04 -9.38
N ARG A 42 -9.46 6.18 -9.28
CA ARG A 42 -9.39 5.21 -8.17
C ARG A 42 -9.14 5.96 -6.87
N ARG A 43 -10.22 6.31 -6.17
CA ARG A 43 -10.17 6.92 -4.84
C ARG A 43 -9.63 5.91 -3.83
N GLY A 44 -8.78 6.37 -2.92
CA GLY A 44 -8.32 5.56 -1.78
C GLY A 44 -9.47 5.17 -0.84
N PRO A 45 -9.33 4.12 -0.03
CA PRO A 45 -10.36 3.78 0.95
C PRO A 45 -10.46 4.87 2.02
N LEU A 46 -11.67 5.05 2.55
CA LEU A 46 -11.86 5.86 3.77
C LEU A 46 -11.04 5.27 4.93
N PRO A 47 -10.69 6.07 5.94
CA PRO A 47 -9.96 5.58 7.11
C PRO A 47 -10.68 4.40 7.76
N PHE A 48 -9.90 3.48 8.33
CA PHE A 48 -10.30 2.11 8.66
C PHE A 48 -11.67 1.95 9.35
N TYR A 49 -12.03 2.84 10.28
CA TYR A 49 -13.28 2.75 11.02
C TYR A 49 -14.45 3.53 10.42
N TYR A 50 -14.23 4.41 9.43
CA TYR A 50 -15.28 5.27 8.85
C TYR A 50 -16.35 4.44 8.14
N GLY A 51 -15.97 3.31 7.53
CA GLY A 51 -16.92 2.38 6.91
C GLY A 51 -17.91 1.75 7.89
N LYS A 52 -17.65 1.79 9.20
CA LYS A 52 -18.51 1.20 10.24
C LYS A 52 -19.52 2.18 10.84
N LEU A 53 -19.49 3.45 10.41
CA LEU A 53 -20.30 4.52 11.02
C LEU A 53 -21.70 4.67 10.39
N GLY A 54 -22.06 3.84 9.40
CA GLY A 54 -23.36 3.95 8.75
C GLY A 54 -23.56 5.27 8.00
N MET A 55 -22.48 5.85 7.45
CA MET A 55 -22.53 7.13 6.74
C MET A 55 -23.41 7.05 5.49
N SER A 56 -24.16 8.11 5.23
CA SER A 56 -24.90 8.26 3.97
C SER A 56 -23.93 8.43 2.79
N ASP A 57 -24.43 8.20 1.57
CA ASP A 57 -23.59 8.33 0.38
C ASP A 57 -23.12 9.77 0.17
N GLU A 58 -23.96 10.77 0.47
CA GLU A 58 -23.57 12.18 0.45
C GLU A 58 -22.43 12.48 1.44
N GLN A 59 -22.47 11.88 2.64
CA GLN A 59 -21.40 12.04 3.63
C GLN A 59 -20.09 11.39 3.16
N LYS A 60 -20.16 10.22 2.50
CA LYS A 60 -18.99 9.56 1.94
C LYS A 60 -18.37 10.39 0.81
N GLU A 61 -19.18 10.92 -0.11
CA GLU A 61 -18.69 11.78 -1.18
C GLU A 61 -17.97 13.01 -0.63
N LYS A 62 -18.53 13.66 0.39
CA LYS A 62 -17.87 14.77 1.09
C LYS A 62 -16.56 14.33 1.77
N ALA A 63 -16.54 13.16 2.40
CA ALA A 63 -15.33 12.63 3.05
C ALA A 63 -14.21 12.35 2.04
N TYR A 64 -14.54 11.79 0.87
CA TYR A 64 -13.57 11.59 -0.21
C TYR A 64 -13.03 12.91 -0.77
N ALA A 65 -13.88 13.90 -0.99
CA ALA A 65 -13.44 15.23 -1.43
C ALA A 65 -12.48 15.89 -0.43
N VAL A 66 -12.74 15.70 0.88
CA VAL A 66 -11.81 16.14 1.93
C VAL A 66 -10.48 15.41 1.81
N GLN A 67 -10.47 14.08 1.70
CA GLN A 67 -9.25 13.27 1.53
C GLN A 67 -8.41 13.78 0.36
N GLU A 68 -9.00 13.90 -0.83
CA GLU A 68 -8.29 14.36 -2.03
C GLU A 68 -7.67 15.76 -1.86
N SER A 69 -8.40 16.67 -1.21
CA SER A 69 -7.93 18.03 -0.97
C SER A 69 -6.71 18.07 -0.04
N TYR A 70 -6.62 17.13 0.90
CA TYR A 70 -5.50 17.03 1.83
C TYR A 70 -4.35 16.21 1.26
N ASP A 71 -4.62 15.17 0.47
CA ASP A 71 -3.58 14.35 -0.16
C ASP A 71 -2.64 15.23 -1.02
N LYS A 72 -3.21 16.14 -1.83
CA LYS A 72 -2.43 17.11 -2.62
C LYS A 72 -1.52 17.99 -1.75
N LYS A 73 -2.02 18.47 -0.61
CA LYS A 73 -1.24 19.31 0.33
C LYS A 73 -0.17 18.49 1.04
N LEU A 74 -0.49 17.26 1.43
CA LEU A 74 0.44 16.34 2.08
C LEU A 74 1.57 15.96 1.14
N ASP A 75 1.29 15.74 -0.14
CA ASP A 75 2.32 15.41 -1.12
C ASP A 75 3.29 16.56 -1.35
N GLU A 76 2.79 17.79 -1.40
CA GLU A 76 3.63 18.99 -1.44
C GLU A 76 4.51 19.10 -0.18
N LEU A 77 3.92 18.92 1.00
CA LEU A 77 4.67 18.93 2.27
C LEU A 77 5.73 17.82 2.35
N LYS A 78 5.42 16.62 1.84
CA LYS A 78 6.40 15.51 1.76
C LYS A 78 7.58 15.88 0.87
N LYS A 79 7.34 16.52 -0.28
CA LYS A 79 8.42 17.00 -1.17
C LYS A 79 9.30 18.02 -0.48
N GLN A 80 8.70 19.00 0.20
CA GLN A 80 9.43 20.00 0.97
C GLN A 80 10.25 19.37 2.09
N MET A 81 9.68 18.40 2.81
CA MET A 81 10.38 17.65 3.84
C MET A 81 11.56 16.85 3.26
N LYS A 82 11.38 16.16 2.14
CA LYS A 82 12.45 15.42 1.46
C LYS A 82 13.59 16.33 1.03
N ALA A 83 13.28 17.52 0.50
CA ALA A 83 14.28 18.52 0.12
C ALA A 83 15.08 19.01 1.34
N LEU A 84 14.40 19.36 2.44
CA LEU A 84 15.06 19.81 3.67
C LEU A 84 15.93 18.72 4.32
N LEU A 85 15.48 17.47 4.30
CA LEU A 85 16.26 16.34 4.80
C LEU A 85 17.52 16.13 3.96
N ALA A 86 17.41 16.17 2.63
CA ALA A 86 18.56 16.05 1.75
C ALA A 86 19.56 17.21 1.95
N GLU A 87 19.08 18.44 2.07
CA GLU A 87 19.91 19.61 2.34
C GLU A 87 20.64 19.50 3.68
N ARG A 88 19.93 19.11 4.74
CA ARG A 88 20.53 18.85 6.05
C ARG A 88 21.62 17.79 5.97
N ASP A 89 21.33 16.67 5.30
CA ASP A 89 22.26 15.55 5.21
C ASP A 89 23.50 15.91 4.40
N GLN A 90 23.35 16.69 3.33
CA GLN A 90 24.48 17.27 2.60
C GLN A 90 25.33 18.16 3.52
N LYS A 91 24.72 19.10 4.23
CA LYS A 91 25.42 20.00 5.16
C LYS A 91 26.16 19.22 6.26
N LEU A 92 25.57 18.14 6.77
CA LEU A 92 26.24 17.27 7.75
C LEU A 92 27.42 16.51 7.11
N ASN A 93 27.28 16.06 5.88
CA ASN A 93 28.36 15.37 5.15
C ASN A 93 29.54 16.31 4.87
N GLU A 94 29.27 17.58 4.55
CA GLU A 94 30.30 18.61 4.33
C GLU A 94 31.19 18.85 5.57
N LEU A 95 30.69 18.58 6.78
CA LEU A 95 31.47 18.70 8.02
C LEU A 95 32.44 17.52 8.25
N LEU A 96 32.34 16.45 7.47
CA LEU A 96 33.16 15.26 7.65
C LEU A 96 34.49 15.37 6.90
N THR A 97 35.55 14.80 7.48
CA THR A 97 36.80 14.58 6.77
C THR A 97 36.66 13.46 5.74
N ASP A 98 37.57 13.39 4.76
CA ASP A 98 37.53 12.35 3.72
C ASP A 98 37.55 10.93 4.30
N GLY A 99 38.36 10.70 5.35
CA GLY A 99 38.39 9.43 6.06
C GLY A 99 37.06 9.10 6.77
N GLN A 100 36.38 10.11 7.31
CA GLN A 100 35.07 9.94 7.94
C GLN A 100 33.97 9.66 6.90
N LYS A 101 34.03 10.29 5.72
CA LYS A 101 33.10 10.01 4.60
C LYS A 101 33.23 8.57 4.12
N LEU A 102 34.46 8.10 3.90
CA LEU A 102 34.72 6.71 3.53
C LEU A 102 34.14 5.74 4.57
N ARG A 103 34.39 6.02 5.86
CA ARG A 103 33.84 5.18 6.94
C ARG A 103 32.31 5.22 6.98
N LEU A 104 31.69 6.36 6.71
CA LEU A 104 30.23 6.49 6.63
C LEU A 104 29.66 5.62 5.49
N GLU A 105 30.28 5.62 4.32
CA GLU A 105 29.85 4.78 3.20
C GLU A 105 29.89 3.28 3.53
N GLU A 106 30.97 2.82 4.16
CA GLU A 106 31.09 1.43 4.64
C GLU A 106 29.94 1.06 5.60
N LEU A 107 29.66 1.92 6.57
CA LEU A 107 28.58 1.72 7.54
C LEU A 107 27.21 1.65 6.87
N LEU A 108 26.96 2.48 5.85
CA LEU A 108 25.71 2.47 5.09
C LEU A 108 25.54 1.15 4.30
N VAL A 109 26.62 0.64 3.69
CA VAL A 109 26.60 -0.66 2.99
C VAL A 109 26.35 -1.81 3.96
N GLU A 110 27.00 -1.81 5.12
CA GLU A 110 26.76 -2.80 6.17
C GLU A 110 25.31 -2.78 6.67
N ALA A 111 24.75 -1.58 6.88
CA ALA A 111 23.37 -1.41 7.32
C ALA A 111 22.38 -1.99 6.29
N LYS A 112 22.59 -1.71 5.00
CA LYS A 112 21.77 -2.29 3.91
C LYS A 112 21.83 -3.82 3.89
N LYS A 113 23.03 -4.40 4.06
CA LYS A 113 23.20 -5.87 4.15
C LYS A 113 22.49 -6.48 5.37
N LYS A 114 22.48 -5.77 6.51
CA LYS A 114 21.81 -6.20 7.75
C LYS A 114 20.28 -6.05 7.70
N ALA A 115 19.76 -5.08 6.94
CA ALA A 115 18.31 -4.82 6.83
C ALA A 115 17.55 -5.95 6.10
N GLY A 116 18.23 -6.79 5.31
CA GLY A 116 17.63 -7.86 4.53
C GLY A 116 16.58 -7.38 3.52
N PRO A 117 15.93 -8.30 2.77
CA PRO A 117 14.95 -7.96 1.74
C PRO A 117 13.62 -7.34 2.26
N LYS A 118 13.54 -7.00 3.56
CA LYS A 118 12.38 -6.31 4.16
C LYS A 118 12.61 -4.80 4.40
N GLY A 119 13.84 -4.30 4.17
CA GLY A 119 14.19 -2.90 4.38
C GLY A 119 13.67 -1.95 3.28
N GLU A 120 13.29 -2.49 2.12
CA GLU A 120 12.79 -1.71 1.00
C GLU A 120 11.27 -1.88 0.91
N LYS A 121 10.54 -1.26 1.86
CA LYS A 121 9.17 -0.86 1.57
C LYS A 121 9.27 0.34 0.65
N VAL A 122 9.39 0.09 -0.65
CA VAL A 122 9.05 1.08 -1.68
C VAL A 122 7.64 1.54 -1.33
N ASP A 123 7.49 2.78 -0.86
CA ASP A 123 6.18 3.40 -0.80
C ASP A 123 5.64 3.35 -2.23
N LYS A 124 4.51 2.69 -2.45
CA LYS A 124 3.91 2.57 -3.79
C LYS A 124 3.46 3.93 -4.35
N ASN A 125 3.66 5.00 -3.58
CA ASN A 125 3.47 6.38 -3.98
C ASN A 125 4.80 7.18 -4.02
N ASP A 126 5.98 6.54 -3.96
CA ASP A 126 7.26 7.21 -4.20
C ASP A 126 7.44 7.37 -5.72
N PRO A 127 7.35 8.59 -6.29
CA PRO A 127 7.47 8.81 -7.74
C PRO A 127 8.91 8.66 -8.25
N ALA A 128 9.83 8.14 -7.45
CA ALA A 128 11.24 7.94 -7.79
C ALA A 128 11.55 6.49 -8.22
N ALA A 129 10.53 5.66 -8.47
CA ALA A 129 10.67 4.27 -8.91
C ALA A 129 10.45 4.05 -10.43
N GLU A 130 10.40 5.13 -11.23
CA GLU A 130 10.44 5.08 -12.71
C GLU A 130 11.62 5.92 -13.25
#